data_AF-A0A7X7PCJ1-F1
#
_entry.id   AF-A0A7X7PCJ1-F1
#
_cell.length_a   1.000
_cell.length_b   1.000
_cell.length_c   1.000
_cell.angle_alpha   90.00
_cell.angle_beta   90.00
_cell.angle_gamma   90.00
#
_symmetry.space_group_name_H-M   'P 1'
#
loop_
_entity.id
_entity.type
_entity.pdbx_description
1 polymer ?
#
loop_
_entity_poly.entity_id
_entity_poly.type
_entity_poly.pdbx_seq_one_letter_code
_entity_poly.pdbx_strand_id
1 'polypeptide(L)'
;MAQEISSDDALADRFENFDFDSALHSERDPLRALHWAAQFREYANQQLALVVAEARESGATWSQIGDALGVSHQAAMKRFKQTA
;
A
#
# COMPACT_ATOMS: atom_id res chain seq x y z
N MET A 1 -41.33 24.74 12.39
CA MET A 1 -41.13 23.89 13.58
C MET A 1 -40.09 22.85 13.22
N ALA A 2 -38.95 22.89 13.90
CA ALA A 2 -37.70 22.25 13.53
C ALA A 2 -37.73 20.73 13.74
N GLN A 3 -37.29 19.98 12.73
CA GLN A 3 -36.84 18.59 12.86
C GLN A 3 -35.32 18.63 13.05
N GLU A 4 -34.86 18.64 14.30
CA GLU A 4 -33.42 18.78 14.60
C GLU A 4 -33.00 17.98 15.84
N ILE A 5 -33.55 16.78 16.04
CA ILE A 5 -33.16 15.89 17.16
C ILE A 5 -32.59 14.53 16.69
N SER A 6 -32.68 14.16 15.41
CA SER A 6 -32.59 12.71 15.09
C SER A 6 -31.21 12.15 14.70
N SER A 7 -30.12 12.92 14.70
CA SER A 7 -28.81 12.42 14.24
C SER A 7 -27.77 12.20 15.32
N ASP A 8 -27.83 12.95 16.43
CA ASP A 8 -26.80 12.89 17.48
C ASP A 8 -27.02 11.71 18.43
N ASP A 9 -28.26 11.47 18.89
CA ASP A 9 -28.57 10.32 19.74
C ASP A 9 -28.34 8.97 19.02
N ALA A 10 -28.63 8.90 17.72
CA ALA A 10 -28.38 7.70 16.91
C ALA A 10 -26.88 7.41 16.71
N LEU A 11 -26.04 8.44 16.74
CA LEU A 11 -24.58 8.28 16.71
C LEU A 11 -24.05 7.82 18.06
N ALA A 12 -24.57 8.38 19.16
CA ALA A 12 -24.25 7.97 20.52
C ALA A 12 -24.59 6.50 20.76
N ASP A 13 -25.82 6.08 20.42
CA ASP A 13 -26.26 4.68 20.57
C ASP A 13 -25.39 3.70 19.78
N ARG A 14 -24.95 4.08 18.56
CA ARG A 14 -24.08 3.22 17.74
C ARG A 14 -22.68 3.11 18.35
N PHE A 15 -22.18 4.17 18.96
CA PHE A 15 -20.86 4.18 19.59
C PHE A 15 -20.87 3.41 20.91
N GLU A 16 -21.92 3.56 21.73
CA GLU A 16 -22.09 2.85 22.99
C GLU A 16 -22.27 1.34 22.80
N ASN A 17 -22.96 0.93 21.73
CA ASN A 17 -23.14 -0.48 21.38
C ASN A 17 -22.02 -1.03 20.47
N PHE A 18 -20.98 -0.25 20.19
CA PHE A 18 -19.84 -0.73 19.39
C PHE A 18 -18.94 -1.61 20.25
N ASP A 19 -19.08 -2.92 20.07
CA ASP A 19 -18.16 -3.88 20.69
C ASP A 19 -16.80 -3.87 19.99
N PHE A 20 -15.90 -3.05 20.53
CA PHE A 20 -14.52 -2.89 20.05
C PHE A 20 -13.70 -4.18 20.22
N ASP A 21 -13.99 -4.96 21.27
CA ASP A 21 -13.29 -6.22 21.53
C ASP A 21 -13.63 -7.26 20.46
N SER A 22 -14.91 -7.39 20.08
CA SER A 22 -15.32 -8.27 18.95
C SER A 22 -14.67 -7.85 17.63
N ALA A 23 -14.58 -6.55 17.35
CA ALA A 23 -13.93 -6.03 16.14
C ALA A 23 -12.41 -6.28 16.11
N LEU A 24 -11.74 -6.26 17.27
CA LEU A 24 -10.33 -6.61 17.41
C LEU A 24 -10.09 -8.13 17.44
N HIS A 25 -11.05 -8.90 17.93
CA HIS A 25 -11.01 -10.37 18.02
C HIS A 25 -11.47 -11.08 16.75
N SER A 26 -11.86 -10.36 15.71
CA SER A 26 -12.05 -10.94 14.38
C SER A 26 -10.73 -11.61 13.97
N GLU A 27 -10.71 -12.94 14.02
CA GLU A 27 -9.60 -13.79 13.58
C GLU A 27 -8.99 -13.18 12.32
N ARG A 28 -7.66 -12.93 12.30
CA ARG A 28 -6.99 -12.24 11.20
C ARG A 28 -7.51 -12.77 9.87
N ASP A 29 -8.37 -12.00 9.21
CA ASP A 29 -8.94 -12.38 7.92
C ASP A 29 -7.76 -12.48 6.93
N PRO A 30 -7.35 -13.70 6.53
CA PRO A 30 -6.15 -13.87 5.73
C PRO A 30 -6.32 -13.25 4.35
N LEU A 31 -7.55 -13.17 3.83
CA LEU A 31 -7.85 -12.55 2.54
C LEU A 31 -7.72 -11.04 2.62
N ARG A 32 -8.17 -10.42 3.72
CA ARG A 32 -7.95 -8.99 3.97
C ARG A 32 -6.47 -8.68 4.16
N ALA A 33 -5.73 -9.51 4.88
CA ALA A 33 -4.28 -9.36 5.03
C ALA A 33 -3.55 -9.47 3.68
N LEU A 34 -3.94 -10.43 2.83
CA LEU A 34 -3.43 -10.57 1.47
C LEU A 34 -3.75 -9.37 0.59
N HIS A 35 -4.96 -8.82 0.69
CA HIS A 35 -5.34 -7.61 -0.02
C HIS A 35 -4.40 -6.45 0.32
N TRP A 36 -4.18 -6.19 1.60
CA TRP A 36 -3.26 -5.14 2.04
C TRP A 36 -1.82 -5.40 1.63
N ALA A 37 -1.34 -6.64 1.76
CA ALA A 37 -0.01 -7.02 1.30
C ALA A 37 0.17 -6.78 -0.22
N ALA A 38 -0.87 -7.04 -1.02
CA ALA A 38 -0.85 -6.74 -2.45
C ALA A 38 -0.78 -5.23 -2.73
N GLN A 39 -1.52 -4.41 -1.97
CA GLN A 39 -1.44 -2.94 -2.07
C GLN A 39 -0.05 -2.42 -1.69
N PHE A 40 0.53 -2.90 -0.60
CA PHE A 40 1.89 -2.52 -0.20
C PHE A 40 2.94 -2.92 -1.25
N ARG A 41 2.81 -4.12 -1.81
CA ARG A 41 3.69 -4.56 -2.90
C ARG A 41 3.59 -3.64 -4.11
N GLU A 42 2.38 -3.25 -4.50
CA GLU A 42 2.17 -2.37 -5.64
C GLU A 42 2.76 -0.98 -5.40
N TYR A 43 2.52 -0.40 -4.22
CA TYR A 43 3.12 0.87 -3.83
C TYR A 43 4.66 0.80 -3.85
N ALA A 44 5.25 -0.24 -3.26
CA ALA A 44 6.69 -0.45 -3.27
C ALA A 44 7.24 -0.58 -4.71
N ASN A 45 6.52 -1.26 -5.61
CA ASN A 45 6.91 -1.36 -7.02
C ASN A 45 6.93 0.00 -7.72
N GLN A 46 5.93 0.85 -7.45
CA GLN A 46 5.87 2.21 -8.01
C GLN A 46 7.01 3.08 -7.48
N GLN A 47 7.30 3.02 -6.19
CA GLN A 47 8.43 3.73 -5.60
C GLN A 47 9.77 3.26 -6.19
N LEU A 48 9.95 1.95 -6.37
CA LEU A 48 11.14 1.41 -7.03
C LEU A 48 11.29 1.92 -8.47
N ALA A 49 10.20 2.03 -9.23
CA ALA A 49 10.27 2.56 -10.60
C ALA A 49 10.74 4.03 -10.62
N LEU A 50 10.23 4.86 -9.70
CA LEU A 50 10.65 6.26 -9.56
C LEU A 50 12.14 6.38 -9.22
N VAL A 51 12.60 5.64 -8.20
CA VAL A 51 14.01 5.65 -7.78
C VAL A 51 14.93 5.11 -8.87
N VAL A 52 14.50 4.08 -9.62
CA VAL A 52 15.26 3.57 -10.78
C VAL A 52 15.35 4.62 -11.88
N ALA A 53 14.27 5.37 -12.16
CA ALA A 53 14.31 6.46 -13.13
C ALA A 53 15.30 7.56 -12.70
N GLU A 54 15.25 8.00 -11.43
CA GLU A 54 16.22 8.96 -10.86
C GLU A 54 17.67 8.45 -10.93
N ALA A 55 17.90 7.17 -10.62
CA ALA A 55 19.21 6.55 -10.75
C ALA A 55 19.69 6.55 -12.22
N ARG A 56 18.79 6.31 -13.18
CA ARG A 56 19.12 6.37 -14.61
C ARG A 56 19.43 7.80 -15.07
N GLU A 57 18.68 8.78 -14.59
CA GLU A 57 18.91 10.21 -14.87
C GLU A 57 20.25 10.70 -14.31
N SER A 58 20.65 10.22 -13.13
CA SER A 58 21.96 10.51 -12.53
C SER A 58 23.13 9.73 -13.18
N GLY A 59 22.86 8.91 -14.19
CA GLY A 59 23.88 8.21 -14.98
C GLY A 59 24.23 6.81 -14.47
N ALA A 60 23.56 6.28 -13.46
CA ALA A 60 23.80 4.92 -12.98
C ALA A 60 23.51 3.89 -14.07
N THR A 61 24.40 2.94 -14.27
CA THR A 61 24.23 1.85 -15.23
C THR A 61 23.20 0.84 -14.74
N TRP A 62 22.59 0.09 -15.66
CA TRP A 62 21.70 -1.02 -15.30
C TRP A 62 22.38 -2.11 -14.45
N SER A 63 23.71 -2.21 -14.50
CA SER A 63 24.46 -3.17 -13.68
C SER A 63 24.46 -2.72 -12.24
N GLN A 64 24.82 -1.45 -11.99
CA GLN A 64 24.79 -0.85 -10.65
C GLN A 64 23.39 -0.90 -10.04
N ILE A 65 22.35 -0.65 -10.85
CA ILE A 65 20.96 -0.75 -10.41
C ILE A 65 20.59 -2.20 -10.08
N GLY A 66 21.00 -3.17 -10.91
CA GLY A 66 20.80 -4.60 -10.62
C GLY A 66 21.47 -5.03 -9.32
N ASP A 67 22.73 -4.64 -9.14
CA ASP A 67 23.53 -4.94 -7.94
C ASP A 67 22.86 -4.36 -6.68
N ALA A 68 22.39 -3.11 -6.73
CA ALA A 68 21.68 -2.47 -5.62
C ALA A 68 20.33 -3.15 -5.29
N LEU A 69 19.66 -3.70 -6.30
CA LEU A 69 18.39 -4.43 -6.13
C LEU A 69 18.57 -5.92 -5.81
N GLY A 70 19.81 -6.44 -5.82
CA GLY A 70 20.08 -7.87 -5.65
C GLY A 70 19.58 -8.75 -6.80
N VAL A 71 19.49 -8.20 -8.01
CA VAL A 71 19.04 -8.91 -9.23
C VAL A 71 20.07 -8.76 -10.34
N SER A 72 19.98 -9.61 -11.37
CA SER A 72 20.86 -9.45 -12.53
C SER A 72 20.56 -8.16 -13.30
N HIS A 73 21.59 -7.60 -13.95
CA HIS A 73 21.46 -6.49 -14.91
C HIS A 73 20.29 -6.71 -15.90
N GLN A 74 20.19 -7.91 -16.47
CA GLN A 74 19.14 -8.24 -17.46
C GLN A 74 17.75 -8.24 -16.81
N ALA A 75 17.62 -8.69 -15.56
CA ALA A 75 16.37 -8.65 -14.82
C ALA A 75 15.94 -7.21 -14.51
N ALA A 76 16.86 -6.36 -14.07
CA ALA A 76 16.61 -4.94 -13.83
C ALA A 76 16.18 -4.23 -15.12
N MET A 77 16.93 -4.40 -16.21
CA MET A 77 16.61 -3.79 -17.50
C MET A 77 15.25 -4.26 -18.00
N LYS A 78 14.96 -5.57 -17.96
CA LYS A 78 13.66 -6.11 -18.40
C LYS A 78 12.50 -5.53 -17.59
N ARG A 79 12.69 -5.34 -16.29
CA ARG A 79 11.63 -4.89 -15.38
C ARG A 79 11.33 -3.40 -15.50
N PHE A 80 12.34 -2.55 -15.64
CA PHE A 80 12.17 -1.11 -15.49
C PHE A 80 12.34 -0.30 -16.79
N LYS A 81 12.91 -0.87 -17.86
CA LYS A 81 13.13 -0.15 -19.14
C LYS A 81 11.84 0.27 -19.86
N GLN A 82 10.71 -0.36 -19.57
CA GLN A 82 9.42 -0.03 -20.21
C GLN A 82 8.56 0.94 -19.38
N THR A 83 8.97 1.19 -18.14
CA THR A 83 8.20 1.99 -17.17
C THR A 83 8.79 3.38 -16.95
N ALA A 84 10.09 3.54 -17.20
CA ALA A 84 10.79 4.82 -17.28
C ALA A 84 10.73 5.37 -18.72
#